data_AF-A0A7C0UDL3-F1
#
_entry.id   AF-A0A7C0UDL3-F1
#
_cell.length_a   1.000
_cell.length_b   1.000
_cell.length_c   1.000
_cell.angle_alpha   90.00
_cell.angle_beta   90.00
_cell.angle_gamma   90.00
#
_symmetry.space_group_name_H-M   'P 1'
#
loop_
_entity.id
_entity.type
_entity.pdbx_description
1 polymer ?
#
loop_
_entity_poly.entity_id
_entity_poly.type
_entity_poly.pdbx_seq_one_letter_code
_entity_poly.pdbx_strand_id
1 'polypeptide(L)'
;MANRKLTKADRDAERMLWKAKISGTRITNAEVVRRLARSRGRASYKATWALVRRARRRVNRKYAFVIRTASQLNLTEDLVAQWVRQGLLSPDNCTAVARILRDYSQQPSSLR
;
A
#
# COMPACT_ATOMS: atom_id res chain seq x y z
N MET A 1 -7.68 -19.25 -4.60
CA MET A 1 -7.37 -18.16 -5.56
C MET A 1 -6.01 -18.48 -6.19
N ALA A 2 -5.96 -18.80 -7.48
CA ALA A 2 -4.71 -19.17 -8.15
C ALA A 2 -3.63 -18.10 -7.95
N ASN A 3 -2.44 -18.52 -7.51
CA ASN A 3 -1.29 -17.68 -7.21
C ASN A 3 -0.64 -17.20 -8.52
N ARG A 4 -1.36 -16.39 -9.31
CA ARG A 4 -0.87 -15.86 -10.58
C ARG A 4 0.31 -14.93 -10.31
N LYS A 5 1.47 -15.25 -10.90
CA LYS A 5 2.66 -14.38 -10.86
C LYS A 5 2.28 -12.98 -11.37
N LEU A 6 2.61 -11.95 -10.58
CA LEU A 6 2.36 -10.55 -10.93
C LEU A 6 3.21 -10.16 -12.14
N THR A 7 2.54 -9.68 -13.19
CA THR A 7 3.21 -9.16 -14.39
C THR A 7 3.88 -7.81 -14.10
N LYS A 8 4.74 -7.32 -15.01
CA LYS A 8 5.30 -5.97 -14.90
C LYS A 8 4.20 -4.91 -14.79
N ALA A 9 3.16 -5.01 -15.63
CA ALA A 9 2.02 -4.10 -15.59
C ALA A 9 1.24 -4.16 -14.25
N ASP A 10 1.11 -5.34 -13.63
CA ASP A 10 0.52 -5.46 -12.28
C ASP A 10 1.32 -4.66 -11.24
N ARG A 11 2.65 -4.79 -11.28
CA ARG A 11 3.55 -4.11 -10.34
C ARG A 11 3.55 -2.61 -10.56
N ASP A 12 3.54 -2.17 -11.82
CA ASP A 12 3.48 -0.75 -12.18
C ASP A 12 2.15 -0.13 -11.72
N ALA A 13 1.02 -0.81 -11.95
CA ALA A 13 -0.28 -0.38 -11.45
C ALA A 13 -0.31 -0.29 -9.92
N GLU A 14 0.20 -1.31 -9.23
CA GLU A 14 0.30 -1.29 -7.77
C GLU A 14 1.16 -0.14 -7.26
N ARG A 15 2.33 0.09 -7.88
CA ARG A 15 3.24 1.18 -7.50
C ARG A 15 2.57 2.54 -7.64
N MET A 16 1.90 2.80 -8.76
CA MET A 16 1.18 4.05 -8.99
C MET A 16 0.05 4.27 -8.00
N LEU A 17 -0.75 3.23 -7.77
CA LEU A 17 -1.89 3.26 -6.85
C LEU A 17 -1.42 3.41 -5.39
N TRP A 18 -0.34 2.74 -5.01
CA TRP A 18 0.27 2.87 -3.69
C TRP A 18 0.77 4.29 -3.46
N LYS A 19 1.56 4.84 -4.39
CA LYS A 19 2.08 6.21 -4.30
C LYS A 19 0.94 7.22 -4.12
N ALA A 20 -0.12 7.10 -4.92
CA ALA A 20 -1.29 7.98 -4.79
C ALA A 20 -2.04 7.78 -3.47
N LYS A 21 -2.18 6.54 -3.00
CA LYS A 21 -2.85 6.21 -1.73
C LYS A 21 -2.12 6.84 -0.54
N ILE A 22 -0.80 6.75 -0.50
CA ILE A 22 -0.01 7.28 0.61
C ILE A 22 0.10 8.80 0.54
N SER A 23 0.18 9.41 -0.66
CA SER A 23 0.26 10.87 -0.81
C SER A 23 -1.07 11.61 -0.58
N GLY A 24 -2.17 10.89 -0.32
CA GLY A 24 -3.52 11.47 -0.24
C GLY A 24 -4.05 11.95 -1.59
N THR A 25 -3.36 11.66 -2.70
CA THR A 25 -3.78 12.07 -4.04
C THR A 25 -4.89 11.16 -4.55
N ARG A 26 -6.02 11.75 -4.96
CA ARG A 26 -7.08 11.00 -5.63
C ARG A 26 -6.62 10.64 -7.04
N ILE A 27 -6.41 9.34 -7.27
CA ILE A 27 -6.25 8.78 -8.61
C ILE A 27 -7.37 7.78 -8.86
N THR A 28 -7.99 7.84 -10.04
CA THR A 28 -9.07 6.95 -10.47
C THR A 28 -8.50 5.72 -11.18
N ASN A 29 -9.29 4.64 -11.28
CA ASN A 29 -8.89 3.50 -12.11
C ASN A 29 -8.73 3.90 -13.58
N ALA A 30 -9.58 4.79 -14.09
CA ALA A 30 -9.55 5.23 -15.48
C ALA A 30 -8.23 5.95 -15.82
N GLU A 31 -7.69 6.77 -14.92
CA GLU A 31 -6.40 7.43 -15.13
C GLU A 31 -5.24 6.44 -15.15
N VAL A 32 -5.23 5.45 -14.26
CA VAL A 32 -4.20 4.41 -14.25
C VAL A 32 -4.30 3.54 -15.52
N VAL A 33 -5.52 3.21 -15.96
CA VAL A 33 -5.74 2.46 -17.21
C VAL A 33 -5.22 3.26 -18.40
N ARG A 34 -5.54 4.56 -18.51
CA ARG A 34 -5.05 5.44 -19.58
C ARG A 34 -3.53 5.49 -19.66
N ARG A 35 -2.85 5.46 -18.51
CA ARG A 35 -1.37 5.49 -18.43
C ARG A 35 -0.72 4.14 -18.74
N LEU A 36 -1.40 3.01 -18.50
CA LEU A 36 -0.83 1.66 -18.64
C LEU A 36 -1.26 0.92 -19.93
N ALA A 37 -2.32 1.36 -20.59
CA ALA A 37 -2.79 0.72 -21.82
C ALA A 37 -1.74 0.85 -22.93
N ARG A 38 -1.28 -0.28 -23.49
CA ARG A 38 -0.26 -0.33 -24.55
C ARG A 38 -0.74 0.20 -25.90
N SER A 39 -2.05 0.29 -26.10
CA SER A 39 -2.68 0.76 -27.33
C SER A 39 -4.08 1.32 -27.04
N ARG A 40 -4.59 2.18 -27.93
CA ARG A 40 -5.94 2.78 -27.84
C ARG A 40 -7.08 1.79 -28.14
N GLY A 41 -6.77 0.51 -28.39
CA GLY A 41 -7.76 -0.51 -28.73
C GLY A 41 -8.61 -0.97 -27.54
N ARG A 42 -9.91 -1.25 -27.80
CA ARG A 42 -10.91 -1.68 -26.79
C ARG A 42 -10.47 -2.91 -25.98
N ALA A 43 -9.83 -3.89 -26.62
CA ALA A 43 -9.35 -5.11 -25.96
C ALA A 43 -8.22 -4.81 -24.94
N SER A 44 -7.27 -3.96 -25.34
CA SER A 44 -6.16 -3.49 -24.49
C SER A 44 -6.68 -2.74 -23.27
N TYR A 45 -7.67 -1.86 -23.47
CA TYR A 45 -8.35 -1.14 -22.38
C TYR A 45 -9.09 -2.08 -21.42
N LYS A 46 -9.88 -3.03 -21.93
CA LYS A 46 -10.64 -3.98 -21.10
C LYS A 46 -9.71 -4.84 -20.22
N ALA A 47 -8.63 -5.36 -20.81
CA ALA A 47 -7.63 -6.15 -20.07
C ALA A 47 -6.93 -5.31 -18.98
N THR A 48 -6.56 -4.07 -19.32
CA THR A 48 -5.90 -3.14 -18.39
C THR A 48 -6.85 -2.76 -17.24
N TRP A 49 -8.15 -2.60 -17.51
CA TRP A 49 -9.17 -2.33 -16.49
C TRP A 49 -9.23 -3.42 -15.41
N ALA A 50 -9.29 -4.68 -15.83
CA ALA A 50 -9.32 -5.82 -14.91
C ALA A 50 -8.04 -5.94 -14.08
N LEU A 51 -6.89 -5.59 -14.68
CA LEU A 51 -5.60 -5.50 -13.99
C LEU A 51 -5.62 -4.40 -12.92
N VAL A 52 -5.98 -3.17 -13.29
CA VAL A 52 -5.99 -2.02 -12.37
C VAL A 52 -6.95 -2.23 -11.20
N ARG A 53 -8.15 -2.82 -11.44
CA ARG A 53 -9.08 -3.16 -10.34
C ARG A 53 -8.49 -4.16 -9.35
N ARG A 54 -7.72 -5.13 -9.83
CA ARG A 54 -7.06 -6.11 -8.95
C ARG A 54 -5.91 -5.45 -8.19
N ALA A 55 -5.09 -4.65 -8.86
CA ALA A 55 -4.02 -3.88 -8.23
C ALA A 55 -4.56 -2.96 -7.12
N ARG A 56 -5.66 -2.24 -7.35
CA ARG A 56 -6.30 -1.40 -6.32
C ARG A 56 -6.77 -2.18 -5.11
N ARG A 57 -7.41 -3.34 -5.32
CA ARG A 57 -7.81 -4.21 -4.21
C ARG A 57 -6.61 -4.65 -3.38
N ARG A 58 -5.48 -4.99 -4.03
CA ARG A 58 -4.23 -5.36 -3.34
C ARG A 58 -3.64 -4.18 -2.57
N VAL A 59 -3.58 -2.99 -3.16
CA VAL A 59 -3.13 -1.76 -2.49
C VAL A 59 -3.99 -1.42 -1.28
N ASN A 60 -5.32 -1.49 -1.40
CA ASN A 60 -6.22 -1.24 -0.27
C ASN A 60 -5.99 -2.25 0.87
N ARG A 61 -5.82 -3.54 0.54
CA ARG A 61 -5.51 -4.57 1.55
C ARG A 61 -4.16 -4.32 2.22
N LYS A 62 -3.12 -4.01 1.44
CA LYS A 62 -1.79 -3.65 1.95
C LYS A 62 -1.86 -2.46 2.91
N TYR A 63 -2.57 -1.40 2.51
CA TYR A 63 -2.71 -0.20 3.34
C TYR A 63 -3.49 -0.48 4.62
N ALA A 64 -4.61 -1.20 4.53
CA ALA A 64 -5.40 -1.59 5.70
C ALA A 64 -4.60 -2.46 6.67
N PHE A 65 -3.74 -3.36 6.16
CA PHE A 65 -2.84 -4.16 6.98
C PHE A 65 -1.83 -3.30 7.74
N VAL A 66 -1.22 -2.32 7.07
CA VAL A 66 -0.28 -1.39 7.72
C VAL A 66 -0.97 -0.57 8.80
N ILE A 67 -2.13 0.02 8.49
CA ILE A 67 -2.92 0.80 9.46
C ILE A 67 -3.30 -0.06 10.67
N ARG A 68 -3.85 -1.26 10.44
CA ARG A 68 -4.26 -2.16 11.53
C ARG A 68 -3.10 -2.63 12.39
N THR A 69 -1.94 -2.88 11.78
CA THR A 69 -0.74 -3.31 12.52
C THR A 69 -0.19 -2.16 13.36
N ALA A 70 -0.13 -0.96 12.79
CA ALA A 70 0.38 0.22 13.47
C ALA A 70 -0.59 0.76 14.55
N SER A 71 -1.91 0.60 14.39
CA SER A 71 -2.90 1.03 15.38
C SER A 71 -2.79 0.24 16.71
N GLN A 72 -2.13 -0.92 16.71
CA GLN A 72 -1.84 -1.69 17.93
C GLN A 72 -0.77 -1.05 18.83
N LEU A 73 -0.18 0.06 18.40
CA LEU A 73 0.92 0.75 19.09
C LEU A 73 0.49 2.08 19.72
N ASN A 74 -0.82 2.34 19.84
CA ASN A 74 -1.39 3.62 20.29
C ASN A 74 -0.88 4.84 19.49
N LEU A 75 -0.42 4.64 18.25
CA LEU A 75 -0.06 5.73 17.34
C LEU A 75 -1.33 6.32 16.72
N THR A 76 -1.36 7.64 16.55
CA THR A 76 -2.45 8.31 15.84
C THR A 76 -2.44 7.91 14.36
N GLU A 77 -3.62 7.89 13.72
CA GLU A 77 -3.73 7.56 12.29
C GLU A 77 -2.88 8.51 11.41
N ASP A 78 -2.78 9.78 11.81
CA ASP A 78 -1.98 10.79 11.11
C ASP A 78 -0.48 10.48 11.13
N LEU A 79 0.05 10.05 12.29
CA LEU A 79 1.45 9.67 12.44
C LEU A 79 1.79 8.43 11.61
N VAL A 80 0.90 7.43 11.63
CA VAL A 80 1.04 6.24 10.78
C VAL A 80 1.02 6.63 9.30
N ALA A 81 0.10 7.49 8.89
CA ALA A 81 0.04 7.98 7.52
C ALA A 81 1.30 8.77 7.13
N GLN A 82 1.90 9.52 8.06
CA GLN A 82 3.17 10.21 7.83
C GLN A 82 4.33 9.24 7.65
N TRP A 83 4.46 8.23 8.51
CA TRP A 83 5.52 7.22 8.41
C TRP A 83 5.41 6.39 7.14
N VAL A 84 4.19 6.06 6.72
CA VAL A 84 3.94 5.39 5.44
C VAL A 84 4.33 6.28 4.26
N ARG A 85 4.04 7.60 4.32
CA ARG A 85 4.47 8.57 3.29
C ARG A 85 5.98 8.70 3.19
N GLN A 86 6.67 8.69 4.33
CA GLN A 86 8.12 8.80 4.41
C GLN A 86 8.85 7.49 4.09
N GLY A 87 8.12 6.39 3.86
CA GLY A 87 8.70 5.08 3.59
C GLY A 87 9.26 4.37 4.83
N LEU A 88 8.97 4.89 6.03
CA LEU A 88 9.36 4.29 7.31
C LEU A 88 8.49 3.06 7.62
N LEU A 89 7.21 3.10 7.22
CA LEU A 89 6.29 1.98 7.30
C LEU A 89 5.86 1.50 5.92
N SER A 90 5.92 0.18 5.73
CA SER A 90 5.53 -0.53 4.53
C SER A 90 4.89 -1.87 4.92
N PRO A 91 4.14 -2.52 4.02
CA PRO A 91 3.60 -3.85 4.28
C PRO A 91 4.67 -4.90 4.65
N ASP A 92 5.91 -4.72 4.17
CA ASP A 92 6.98 -5.69 4.34
C ASP A 92 7.68 -5.55 5.71
N ASN A 93 7.71 -4.33 6.28
CA ASN A 93 8.40 -4.06 7.54
C ASN A 93 7.48 -3.72 8.73
N CYS A 94 6.18 -3.46 8.51
CA CYS A 94 5.31 -2.92 9.57
C CYS A 94 5.19 -3.83 10.79
N THR A 95 5.19 -5.15 10.62
CA THR A 95 5.15 -6.10 11.74
C THR A 95 6.43 -6.05 12.58
N ALA A 96 7.60 -5.94 11.94
CA ALA A 96 8.87 -5.84 12.64
C ALA A 96 8.98 -4.51 13.40
N VAL A 97 8.62 -3.40 12.75
CA VAL A 97 8.58 -2.07 13.39
C VAL A 97 7.62 -2.07 14.57
N ALA A 98 6.42 -2.65 14.42
CA ALA A 98 5.45 -2.73 15.49
C ALA A 98 5.95 -3.56 16.69
N ARG A 99 6.62 -4.68 16.42
CA ARG A 99 7.24 -5.48 17.47
C ARG A 99 8.31 -4.70 18.24
N ILE A 100 9.24 -4.07 17.52
CA ILE A 100 10.32 -3.27 18.12
C ILE A 100 9.74 -2.19 19.04
N LEU A 101 8.76 -1.42 18.55
CA LEU A 101 8.16 -0.34 19.34
C LEU A 101 7.40 -0.85 20.57
N ARG A 102 6.72 -2.00 20.45
CA ARG A 102 6.07 -2.65 21.60
C ARG A 102 7.10 -3.08 22.64
N ASP A 103 8.19 -3.70 22.22
CA ASP A 103 9.25 -4.16 23.10
C ASP A 103 9.88 -2.97 23.87
N TYR A 104 10.11 -1.84 23.19
CA TYR A 104 10.57 -0.60 23.84
C TYR A 104 9.56 -0.05 24.86
N SER A 105 8.26 -0.08 24.57
CA SER A 105 7.23 0.41 25.50
C SER A 105 7.10 -0.41 26.79
N GLN A 106 7.56 -1.67 26.76
CA GLN A 106 7.52 -2.58 27.90
C GLN A 106 8.82 -2.59 28.71
N GLN A 107 9.87 -1.90 28.24
CA GLN A 107 11.08 -1.75 29.04
C GLN A 107 10.76 -0.88 30.25
N PRO A 108 10.98 -1.38 31.49
CA PRO A 108 10.87 -0.53 32.66
C PRO A 108 11.87 0.60 32.49
N SER A 109 11.40 1.83 32.70
CA SER A 109 12.23 3.02 32.73
C SER A 109 13.18 2.95 33.93
N SER A 110 14.25 2.16 33.81
CA SER A 110 15.33 2.05 34.79
C SER A 110 16.35 3.20 34.70
N LEU A 111 15.97 4.29 34.03
CA LEU A 111 16.78 5.50 33.85
C LEU A 111 16.00 6.77 34.24
N ARG A 112 15.38 6.76 35.42
CA ARG A 112 14.98 7.99 36.12
C ARG A 112 15.34 7.88 37.59
#